data_AF-A0A2G6M0H6-F1
#
_entry.id   AF-A0A2G6M0H6-F1
#
_cell.length_a   1.000
_cell.length_b   1.000
_cell.length_c   1.000
_cell.angle_alpha   90.00
_cell.angle_beta   90.00
_cell.angle_gamma   90.00
#
_symmetry.space_group_name_H-M   'P 1'
#
loop_
_entity.id
_entity.type
_entity.pdbx_description
1 polymer ?
#
loop_
_entity_poly.entity_id
_entity_poly.type
_entity_poly.pdbx_seq_one_letter_code
_entity_poly.pdbx_strand_id
1 'polypeptide(L)'
;MRLVIPLAITFVAGMIMILQFFVPATQSLGESLQEWYMIVASAAIFLGAINLMNVHIHKIRFKAKNWKYSPVTIAGFSAMIITGLAMGIEPGQPFDFMFQSMMVPMGATMFSLLAFFVASAAFRAFRANNWRATLLLASAFIVMLGRVPIGAMIWNKIPLISEWIMQVPNLAGQRAVMIGAAMGMVATSLRMIFGIERSYLGGTE
;
A
#
# COMPACT_ATOMS: atom_id res chain seq x y z
N MET A 1 4.56 35.60 7.67
CA MET A 1 3.62 35.53 8.82
C MET A 1 2.45 34.57 8.62
N ARG A 2 1.83 34.47 7.42
CA ARG A 2 0.65 33.59 7.17
C ARG A 2 0.89 32.09 7.40
N LEU A 3 2.12 31.60 7.28
CA LEU A 3 2.48 30.19 7.48
C LEU A 3 2.95 29.87 8.92
N VAL A 4 3.21 30.87 9.76
CA VAL A 4 3.76 30.66 11.10
C VAL A 4 2.74 29.99 12.02
N ILE A 5 1.46 30.40 11.92
CA ILE A 5 0.38 29.84 12.74
C ILE A 5 0.13 28.36 12.37
N PRO A 6 -0.06 27.98 11.09
CA PRO A 6 -0.19 26.56 10.73
C PRO A 6 1.01 25.71 11.15
N LEU A 7 2.23 26.21 10.95
CA LEU A 7 3.45 25.49 11.34
C LEU A 7 3.56 25.31 12.86
N ALA A 8 3.21 26.33 13.64
CA ALA A 8 3.18 26.23 15.10
C ALA A 8 2.15 25.19 15.56
N ILE A 9 0.97 25.16 14.93
CA ILE A 9 -0.07 24.16 15.22
C ILE A 9 0.44 22.75 14.90
N THR A 10 1.02 22.53 13.72
CA THR A 10 1.57 21.22 13.33
C THR A 10 2.69 20.78 14.25
N PHE A 11 3.57 21.70 14.64
CA PHE A 11 4.64 21.41 15.59
C PHE A 11 4.09 20.97 16.95
N VAL A 12 3.17 21.75 17.53
CA VAL A 12 2.57 21.45 18.84
C VAL A 12 1.80 20.14 18.81
N ALA A 13 0.94 19.94 17.80
CA ALA A 13 0.17 18.70 17.64
C ALA A 13 1.10 17.49 17.45
N GLY A 14 2.12 17.60 16.61
CA GLY A 14 3.12 16.56 16.40
C GLY A 14 3.90 16.22 17.68
N MET A 15 4.30 17.24 18.46
CA MET A 15 4.98 17.03 19.74
C MET A 15 4.08 16.34 20.77
N ILE A 16 2.81 16.73 20.88
CA ILE A 16 1.85 16.05 21.77
C ILE A 16 1.69 14.58 21.37
N MET A 17 1.59 14.29 20.07
CA MET A 17 1.48 12.92 19.55
C MET A 17 2.70 12.04 19.83
N ILE A 18 3.89 12.63 19.94
CA ILE A 18 5.11 11.93 20.37
C ILE A 18 5.11 11.75 21.89
N LEU A 19 4.80 12.80 22.65
CA LEU A 19 4.89 12.80 24.11
C LEU A 19 3.89 11.84 24.77
N GLN A 20 2.69 11.65 24.20
CA GLN A 20 1.69 10.73 24.76
C GLN A 20 2.19 9.28 24.93
N PHE A 21 3.17 8.85 24.12
CA PHE A 21 3.74 7.50 24.21
C PHE A 21 4.67 7.35 25.42
N PHE A 22 5.27 8.45 25.88
CA PHE A 22 6.29 8.43 26.94
C PHE A 22 5.78 9.02 28.26
N VAL A 23 4.81 9.94 28.22
CA VAL A 23 4.34 10.71 29.38
C VAL A 23 2.84 10.48 29.58
N PRO A 24 2.43 9.72 30.63
CA PRO A 24 1.02 9.41 30.91
C PRO A 24 0.12 10.65 31.02
N ALA A 25 0.64 11.76 31.56
CA ALA A 25 -0.11 13.00 31.72
C ALA A 25 -0.57 13.64 30.38
N THR A 26 0.05 13.26 29.26
CA THR A 26 -0.30 13.78 27.93
C THR A 26 -1.19 12.85 27.11
N GLN A 27 -1.54 11.67 27.64
CA GLN A 27 -2.34 10.67 26.93
C GLN A 27 -3.73 11.19 26.57
N SER A 28 -4.43 11.84 27.50
CA SER A 28 -5.78 12.38 27.24
C SER A 28 -5.81 13.45 26.14
N LEU A 29 -4.75 14.27 26.05
CA LEU A 29 -4.60 15.25 24.97
C LEU A 29 -4.33 14.58 23.63
N GLY A 30 -3.50 13.53 23.63
CA GLY A 30 -3.22 12.73 22.44
C GLY A 30 -4.46 11.98 21.92
N GLU A 31 -5.24 11.38 22.82
CA GLU A 31 -6.53 10.76 22.49
C GLU A 31 -7.50 11.78 21.88
N SER A 32 -7.62 12.97 22.48
CA SER A 32 -8.46 14.05 21.94
C SER A 32 -8.02 14.48 20.52
N LEU A 33 -6.71 14.63 20.30
CA LEU A 33 -6.18 14.93 18.97
C LEU A 33 -6.44 13.81 17.96
N GLN A 34 -6.37 12.55 18.41
CA GLN A 34 -6.64 11.39 17.57
C GLN A 34 -8.13 11.30 17.20
N GLU A 35 -9.04 11.64 18.11
CA GLU A 35 -10.46 11.77 17.81
C GLU A 35 -10.72 12.87 16.77
N TRP A 36 -10.13 14.06 16.93
CA TRP A 36 -10.23 15.14 15.95
C TRP A 36 -9.68 14.72 14.58
N TYR A 37 -8.54 14.03 14.57
CA TYR A 37 -7.97 13.46 13.36
C TYR A 37 -8.95 12.47 12.71
N MET A 38 -9.57 11.56 13.46
CA MET A 38 -10.54 10.61 12.91
C MET A 38 -11.77 11.32 12.32
N ILE A 39 -12.26 12.38 12.96
CA ILE A 39 -13.36 13.20 12.42
C ILE A 39 -12.95 13.81 11.07
N VAL A 40 -11.78 14.44 10.99
CA VAL A 40 -11.28 15.03 9.74
C VAL A 40 -11.01 13.96 8.67
N ALA A 41 -10.41 12.84 9.05
CA ALA A 41 -10.08 11.74 8.15
C ALA A 41 -11.35 11.09 7.56
N SER A 42 -12.40 10.91 8.37
CA SER A 42 -13.69 10.39 7.89
C SER A 42 -14.33 11.34 6.87
N ALA A 43 -14.30 12.65 7.10
CA ALA A 43 -14.75 13.65 6.14
C ALA A 43 -13.89 13.64 4.86
N ALA A 44 -12.57 13.45 4.99
CA ALA A 44 -11.65 13.37 3.86
C ALA A 44 -11.93 12.16 2.96
N ILE A 45 -12.32 11.00 3.52
CA ILE A 45 -12.75 9.83 2.74
C ILE A 45 -13.95 10.19 1.87
N PHE A 46 -14.94 10.88 2.44
CA PHE A 46 -16.12 11.32 1.71
C PHE A 46 -15.79 12.35 0.62
N LEU A 47 -14.92 13.32 0.92
CA LEU A 47 -14.41 14.26 -0.08
C LEU A 47 -13.63 13.55 -1.20
N GLY A 48 -12.86 12.51 -0.87
CA GLY A 48 -12.15 11.67 -1.83
C GLY A 48 -13.10 10.95 -2.79
N ALA A 49 -14.19 10.39 -2.26
CA ALA A 49 -15.26 9.76 -3.04
C ALA A 49 -15.92 10.76 -4.02
N ILE A 50 -16.26 11.96 -3.52
CA ILE A 50 -16.82 13.04 -4.36
C ILE A 50 -15.82 13.50 -5.41
N ASN A 51 -14.54 13.66 -5.03
CA ASN A 51 -13.50 14.10 -5.95
C ASN A 51 -13.28 13.09 -7.09
N LEU A 52 -13.27 11.79 -6.79
CA LEU A 52 -13.22 10.74 -7.80
C LEU A 52 -14.37 10.91 -8.81
N MET A 53 -15.59 11.08 -8.30
CA MET A 53 -16.78 11.27 -9.12
C MET A 53 -16.64 12.52 -10.00
N ASN A 54 -16.25 13.66 -9.42
CA ASN A 54 -16.06 14.92 -10.14
C ASN A 54 -15.02 14.80 -11.26
N VAL A 55 -13.86 14.18 -10.99
CA VAL A 55 -12.80 13.99 -11.99
C VAL A 55 -13.30 13.14 -13.15
N HIS A 56 -14.02 12.05 -12.88
CA HIS A 56 -14.51 11.16 -13.93
C HIS A 56 -15.71 11.76 -14.69
N ILE A 57 -16.63 12.45 -14.03
CA ILE A 57 -17.71 13.19 -14.68
C ILE A 57 -17.14 14.30 -15.59
N HIS A 58 -16.15 15.06 -15.10
CA HIS A 58 -15.49 16.08 -15.89
C HIS A 58 -14.80 15.46 -17.13
N LYS A 59 -14.07 14.35 -16.98
CA LYS A 59 -13.49 13.62 -18.12
C LYS A 59 -14.53 13.20 -19.16
N ILE A 60 -15.70 12.74 -18.73
CA ILE A 60 -16.80 12.36 -19.63
C ILE A 60 -17.38 13.58 -20.33
N ARG A 61 -17.70 14.64 -19.57
CA ARG A 61 -18.31 15.88 -20.09
C ARG A 61 -17.43 16.54 -21.16
N PHE A 62 -16.12 16.59 -20.93
CA PHE A 62 -15.17 17.23 -21.84
C PHE A 62 -14.49 16.24 -22.80
N LYS A 63 -14.95 14.98 -22.86
CA LYS A 63 -14.38 13.91 -23.71
C LYS A 63 -12.85 13.86 -23.67
N ALA A 64 -12.28 13.98 -22.47
CA ALA A 64 -10.84 13.97 -22.25
C ALA A 64 -10.22 12.64 -22.71
N LYS A 65 -8.89 12.59 -22.81
CA LYS A 65 -8.17 11.36 -23.17
C LYS A 65 -8.62 10.20 -22.26
N ASN A 66 -8.93 9.04 -22.87
CA ASN A 66 -9.38 7.84 -22.16
C ASN A 66 -10.71 7.98 -21.38
N TRP A 67 -11.58 8.94 -21.74
CA TRP A 67 -12.88 9.13 -21.07
C TRP A 67 -13.77 7.88 -21.10
N LYS A 68 -13.63 7.01 -22.12
CA LYS A 68 -14.43 5.79 -22.30
C LYS A 68 -14.37 4.83 -21.10
N TYR A 69 -13.28 4.84 -20.32
CA TYR A 69 -13.15 4.01 -19.13
C TYR A 69 -13.81 4.65 -17.89
N SER A 70 -14.08 5.95 -17.91
CA SER A 70 -14.63 6.69 -16.77
C SER A 70 -16.07 6.28 -16.40
N PRO A 71 -16.99 6.01 -17.35
CA PRO A 71 -18.31 5.45 -17.02
C PRO A 71 -18.22 4.12 -16.28
N VAL A 72 -17.28 3.25 -16.66
CA VAL A 72 -17.07 1.95 -15.99
C VAL A 72 -16.61 2.15 -14.55
N THR A 73 -15.69 3.09 -14.31
CA THR A 73 -15.24 3.45 -12.96
C THR A 73 -16.39 4.00 -12.11
N ILE A 74 -17.20 4.91 -12.65
CA ILE A 74 -18.34 5.49 -11.93
C ILE A 74 -19.38 4.40 -11.60
N ALA A 75 -19.74 3.57 -12.58
CA ALA A 75 -20.72 2.51 -12.37
C ALA A 75 -20.25 1.49 -11.33
N GLY A 76 -18.99 1.04 -11.42
CA GLY A 76 -18.41 0.11 -10.45
C GLY A 76 -18.30 0.70 -9.05
N PHE A 77 -17.89 1.96 -8.94
CA PHE A 77 -17.81 2.67 -7.66
C PHE A 77 -19.19 2.81 -7.00
N SER A 78 -20.19 3.27 -7.76
CA SER A 78 -21.56 3.40 -7.27
C SER A 78 -22.14 2.04 -6.87
N ALA A 79 -21.91 0.99 -7.67
CA ALA A 79 -22.40 -0.34 -7.34
C ALA A 79 -21.81 -0.86 -6.03
N MET A 80 -20.49 -0.71 -5.81
CA MET A 80 -19.84 -1.13 -4.56
C MET A 80 -20.31 -0.32 -3.34
N ILE A 81 -20.55 0.98 -3.49
CA ILE A 81 -21.10 1.80 -2.39
C ILE A 81 -22.53 1.36 -2.06
N ILE A 82 -23.38 1.20 -3.08
CA ILE A 82 -24.78 0.84 -2.89
C ILE A 82 -24.89 -0.54 -2.23
N THR A 83 -24.15 -1.55 -2.72
CA THR A 83 -24.19 -2.89 -2.13
C THR A 83 -23.61 -2.91 -0.72
N GLY A 84 -22.48 -2.22 -0.49
CA GLY A 84 -21.86 -2.15 0.83
C GLY A 84 -22.74 -1.47 1.88
N LEU A 85 -23.42 -0.38 1.52
CA LEU A 85 -24.29 0.36 2.44
C LEU A 85 -25.65 -0.30 2.64
N ALA A 86 -26.26 -0.87 1.59
CA ALA A 86 -27.61 -1.42 1.67
C ALA A 86 -27.65 -2.86 2.20
N MET A 87 -26.62 -3.67 1.92
CA MET A 87 -26.62 -5.12 2.19
C MET A 87 -25.49 -5.56 3.12
N GLY A 88 -24.56 -4.65 3.45
CA GLY A 88 -23.41 -4.94 4.29
C GLY A 88 -22.21 -5.53 3.55
N ILE A 89 -21.12 -5.72 4.29
CA ILE A 89 -19.81 -6.14 3.78
C ILE A 89 -19.41 -7.56 4.22
N GLU A 90 -20.34 -8.30 4.82
CA GLU A 90 -20.07 -9.62 5.37
C GLU A 90 -19.86 -10.66 4.25
N PRO A 91 -19.12 -11.75 4.54
CA PRO A 91 -18.89 -12.83 3.57
C PRO A 91 -20.20 -13.36 2.98
N GLY A 92 -20.23 -13.52 1.65
CA GLY A 92 -21.42 -13.99 0.92
C GLY A 92 -22.45 -12.91 0.59
N GLN A 93 -22.30 -11.67 1.08
CA GLN A 93 -23.12 -10.55 0.63
C GLN A 93 -22.72 -10.08 -0.78
N PRO A 94 -23.58 -9.36 -1.51
CA PRO A 94 -23.28 -8.90 -2.86
C PRO A 94 -22.01 -8.03 -2.96
N PHE A 95 -21.69 -7.26 -1.91
CA PHE A 95 -20.42 -6.53 -1.84
C PHE A 95 -19.21 -7.47 -1.88
N ASP A 96 -19.21 -8.49 -1.01
CA ASP A 96 -18.12 -9.49 -0.94
C ASP A 96 -18.03 -10.29 -2.25
N PHE A 97 -19.17 -10.71 -2.80
CA PHE A 97 -19.18 -11.41 -4.10
C PHE A 97 -18.55 -10.56 -5.22
N MET A 98 -18.92 -9.28 -5.32
CA MET A 98 -18.33 -8.37 -6.30
C MET A 98 -16.84 -8.15 -6.04
N PHE A 99 -16.43 -7.99 -4.78
CA PHE A 99 -15.04 -7.84 -4.40
C PHE A 99 -14.21 -9.08 -4.78
N GLN A 100 -14.63 -10.27 -4.38
CA GLN A 100 -13.94 -11.52 -4.68
C GLN A 100 -13.96 -11.86 -6.17
N SER A 101 -15.01 -11.48 -6.89
CA SER A 101 -15.15 -11.84 -8.31
C SER A 101 -14.51 -10.82 -9.26
N MET A 102 -14.34 -9.56 -8.83
CA MET A 102 -13.71 -8.52 -9.65
C MET A 102 -12.33 -8.12 -9.11
N MET A 103 -12.25 -7.63 -7.86
CA MET A 103 -11.00 -7.08 -7.33
C MET A 103 -9.90 -8.15 -7.24
N VAL A 104 -10.23 -9.36 -6.78
CA VAL A 104 -9.23 -10.43 -6.64
C VAL A 104 -8.68 -10.89 -7.99
N PRO A 105 -9.48 -11.23 -9.01
CA PRO A 105 -8.96 -11.55 -10.34
C PRO A 105 -8.20 -10.39 -10.98
N MET A 106 -8.67 -9.14 -10.86
CA MET A 106 -7.93 -7.99 -11.38
C MET A 106 -6.55 -7.86 -10.72
N GLY A 107 -6.46 -8.01 -9.39
CA GLY A 107 -5.19 -8.09 -8.68
C GLY A 107 -4.31 -9.24 -9.18
N ALA A 108 -4.88 -10.43 -9.33
CA ALA A 108 -4.18 -11.61 -9.86
C ALA A 108 -3.64 -11.40 -11.28
N THR A 109 -4.37 -10.69 -12.15
CA THR A 109 -3.88 -10.36 -13.51
C THR A 109 -2.69 -9.41 -13.46
N MET A 110 -2.71 -8.39 -12.60
CA MET A 110 -1.55 -7.50 -12.43
C MET A 110 -0.34 -8.27 -11.89
N PHE A 111 -0.54 -9.13 -10.88
CA PHE A 111 0.53 -9.97 -10.34
C PHE A 111 1.06 -10.98 -11.34
N SER A 112 0.19 -11.59 -12.16
CA SER A 112 0.58 -12.52 -13.22
C SER A 112 1.40 -11.83 -14.30
N LEU A 113 0.96 -10.65 -14.76
CA LEU A 113 1.73 -9.84 -15.70
C LEU A 113 3.07 -9.41 -15.11
N LEU A 114 3.09 -8.96 -13.86
CA LEU A 114 4.33 -8.60 -13.17
C LEU A 114 5.26 -9.80 -13.05
N ALA A 115 4.76 -10.98 -12.67
CA ALA A 115 5.55 -12.20 -12.59
C ALA A 115 6.11 -12.58 -13.97
N PHE A 116 5.29 -12.51 -15.03
CA PHE A 116 5.73 -12.77 -16.41
C PHE A 116 6.79 -11.79 -16.88
N PHE A 117 6.60 -10.48 -16.67
CA PHE A 117 7.58 -9.47 -17.06
C PHE A 117 8.86 -9.55 -16.23
N VAL A 118 8.75 -9.79 -14.91
CA VAL A 118 9.91 -10.02 -14.05
C VAL A 118 10.65 -11.26 -14.52
N ALA A 119 9.97 -12.38 -14.77
CA ALA A 119 10.60 -13.59 -15.29
C ALA A 119 11.24 -13.39 -16.67
N SER A 120 10.61 -12.64 -17.58
CA SER A 120 11.16 -12.32 -18.90
C SER A 120 12.37 -11.38 -18.82
N ALA A 121 12.29 -10.34 -18.00
CA ALA A 121 13.39 -9.40 -17.77
C ALA A 121 14.54 -10.08 -17.04
N ALA A 122 14.22 -10.88 -16.03
CA ALA A 122 15.13 -11.78 -15.34
C ALA A 122 15.81 -12.70 -16.33
N PHE A 123 15.10 -13.48 -17.16
CA PHE A 123 15.73 -14.37 -18.15
C PHE A 123 16.65 -13.62 -19.13
N ARG A 124 16.24 -12.42 -19.57
CA ARG A 124 17.03 -11.55 -20.44
C ARG A 124 18.27 -10.97 -19.75
N ALA A 125 18.20 -10.74 -18.43
CA ALA A 125 19.29 -10.27 -17.59
C ALA A 125 20.16 -11.43 -17.00
N PHE A 126 19.57 -12.62 -16.85
CA PHE A 126 20.14 -13.88 -16.36
C PHE A 126 20.68 -14.71 -17.54
N ARG A 127 21.38 -14.08 -18.48
CA ARG A 127 22.52 -14.78 -19.06
C ARG A 127 23.50 -14.94 -17.90
N ALA A 128 23.77 -16.17 -17.46
CA ALA A 128 24.64 -16.47 -16.32
C ALA A 128 26.07 -15.93 -16.54
N ASN A 129 26.23 -14.61 -16.41
CA ASN A 129 27.42 -13.85 -16.71
C ASN A 129 28.10 -13.37 -15.42
N ASN A 130 27.45 -13.50 -14.25
CA ASN A 130 28.00 -13.04 -12.97
C ASN A 130 27.60 -13.96 -11.81
N TRP A 131 28.53 -14.21 -10.88
CA TRP A 131 28.36 -15.13 -9.74
C TRP A 131 27.13 -14.81 -8.88
N ARG A 132 26.83 -13.52 -8.66
CA ARG A 132 25.65 -13.06 -7.91
C ARG A 132 24.34 -13.46 -8.59
N ALA A 133 24.30 -13.40 -9.91
CA ALA A 133 23.11 -13.73 -10.69
C ALA A 133 22.86 -15.25 -10.66
N THR A 134 23.92 -16.05 -10.73
CA THR A 134 23.84 -17.51 -10.57
C THR A 134 23.32 -17.91 -9.19
N LEU A 135 23.80 -17.27 -8.12
CA LEU A 135 23.31 -17.53 -6.75
C LEU A 135 21.81 -17.24 -6.61
N LEU A 136 21.33 -16.13 -7.18
CA LEU A 136 19.90 -15.79 -7.17
C LEU A 136 19.08 -16.81 -7.96
N LEU A 137 19.53 -17.19 -9.15
CA LEU A 137 18.85 -18.16 -10.00
C LEU A 137 18.77 -19.54 -9.33
N ALA A 138 19.87 -20.03 -8.76
CA ALA A 138 19.91 -21.29 -8.04
C ALA A 138 18.98 -21.28 -6.82
N SER A 139 19.00 -20.18 -6.05
CA SER A 139 18.11 -20.02 -4.88
C SER A 139 16.64 -20.03 -5.29
N ALA A 140 16.28 -19.30 -6.35
CA ALA A 140 14.91 -19.25 -6.87
C ALA A 140 14.45 -20.63 -7.36
N PHE A 141 15.30 -21.37 -8.07
CA PHE A 141 15.00 -22.72 -8.53
C PHE A 141 14.71 -23.67 -7.37
N ILE A 142 15.56 -23.67 -6.33
CA ILE A 142 15.37 -24.52 -5.14
C ILE A 142 14.06 -24.18 -4.42
N VAL A 143 13.75 -22.89 -4.25
CA VAL A 143 12.51 -22.45 -3.58
C VAL A 143 11.28 -22.84 -4.39
N MET A 144 11.29 -22.64 -5.71
CA MET A 144 10.17 -23.04 -6.58
C MET A 144 9.93 -24.55 -6.51
N LEU A 145 11.00 -25.36 -6.53
CA LEU A 145 10.89 -26.81 -6.42
C LEU A 145 10.35 -27.24 -5.05
N GLY A 146 10.77 -26.58 -3.96
CA GLY A 146 10.31 -26.90 -2.61
C GLY A 146 8.87 -26.50 -2.29
N ARG A 147 8.28 -25.57 -3.06
CA ARG A 147 6.88 -25.11 -2.90
C ARG A 147 5.86 -25.95 -3.69
N VAL A 148 6.31 -26.82 -4.60
CA VAL A 148 5.47 -27.71 -5.41
C VAL A 148 5.47 -29.12 -4.81
N PRO A 149 4.34 -29.86 -4.77
CA PRO A 149 4.28 -31.22 -4.21
C PRO A 149 5.31 -32.20 -4.80
N ILE A 150 5.69 -32.01 -6.07
CA ILE A 150 6.70 -32.80 -6.78
C ILE A 150 8.08 -32.71 -6.12
N GLY A 151 8.44 -31.58 -5.52
CA GLY A 151 9.75 -31.42 -4.86
C GLY A 151 9.93 -32.35 -3.67
N ALA A 152 8.86 -32.60 -2.90
CA ALA A 152 8.89 -33.55 -1.79
C ALA A 152 9.03 -34.99 -2.28
N MET A 153 8.39 -35.34 -3.41
CA MET A 153 8.49 -36.69 -4.01
C MET A 153 9.90 -37.01 -4.51
N ILE A 154 10.64 -36.02 -5.01
CA ILE A 154 12.03 -36.21 -5.46
C ILE A 154 12.96 -36.37 -4.26
N TRP A 155 12.86 -35.46 -3.28
CA TRP A 155 13.68 -35.52 -2.08
C TRP A 155 13.05 -34.75 -0.92
N ASN A 156 12.77 -35.46 0.18
CA ASN A 156 12.10 -34.93 1.38
C ASN A 156 12.81 -33.72 2.03
N LYS A 157 14.09 -33.44 1.71
CA LYS A 157 14.83 -32.30 2.26
C LYS A 157 14.74 -31.02 1.41
N ILE A 158 14.26 -31.09 0.17
CA ILE A 158 14.10 -29.90 -0.70
C ILE A 158 13.16 -28.86 -0.06
N PRO A 159 11.98 -29.24 0.48
CA PRO A 159 11.11 -28.28 1.17
C PRO A 159 11.78 -27.63 2.39
N LEU A 160 12.60 -28.38 3.15
CA LEU A 160 13.32 -27.86 4.32
C LEU A 160 14.32 -26.76 3.93
N ILE A 161 15.06 -26.96 2.84
CA ILE A 161 16.03 -25.97 2.34
C ILE A 161 15.29 -24.73 1.81
N SER A 162 14.20 -24.93 1.06
CA SER A 162 13.34 -23.84 0.61
C SER A 162 12.80 -23.01 1.79
N GLU A 163 12.34 -23.68 2.84
CA GLU A 163 11.84 -23.01 4.03
C GLU A 163 12.94 -22.24 4.76
N TRP A 164 14.15 -22.80 4.88
CA TRP A 164 15.30 -22.09 5.44
C TRP A 164 15.65 -20.82 4.66
N ILE A 165 15.65 -20.87 3.31
CA ILE A 165 15.87 -19.69 2.46
C ILE A 165 14.79 -18.63 2.72
N MET A 166 13.53 -19.05 2.86
CA MET A 166 12.42 -18.13 3.08
C MET A 166 12.42 -17.51 4.48
N GLN A 167 12.76 -18.28 5.51
CA GLN A 167 12.71 -17.86 6.92
C GLN A 167 13.96 -17.11 7.38
N VAL A 168 15.12 -17.32 6.76
CA VAL A 168 16.38 -16.70 7.20
C VAL A 168 16.74 -15.51 6.29
N PRO A 169 17.33 -15.68 5.08
CA PRO A 169 17.77 -14.54 4.29
C PRO A 169 16.61 -13.71 3.71
N ASN A 170 15.54 -14.34 3.24
CA ASN A 170 14.40 -13.60 2.70
C ASN A 170 13.66 -12.81 3.80
N LEU A 171 13.39 -13.43 4.95
CA LEU A 171 12.77 -12.73 6.08
C LEU A 171 13.65 -11.59 6.60
N ALA A 172 14.97 -11.79 6.68
CA ALA A 172 15.91 -10.72 7.05
C ALA A 172 15.85 -9.55 6.06
N GLY A 173 15.82 -9.83 4.75
CA GLY A 173 15.68 -8.82 3.71
C GLY A 173 14.35 -8.06 3.80
N GLN A 174 13.22 -8.76 3.95
CA GLN A 174 11.91 -8.15 4.12
C GLN A 174 11.85 -7.25 5.36
N ARG A 175 12.38 -7.72 6.50
CA ARG A 175 12.47 -6.92 7.72
C ARG A 175 13.34 -5.68 7.52
N ALA A 176 14.48 -5.78 6.84
CA ALA A 176 15.33 -4.64 6.54
C ALA A 176 14.59 -3.60 5.67
N VAL A 177 13.84 -4.03 4.66
CA VAL A 177 13.01 -3.14 3.83
C VAL A 177 11.91 -2.49 4.65
N MET A 178 11.19 -3.26 5.49
CA MET A 178 10.14 -2.72 6.36
C MET A 178 10.68 -1.69 7.35
N ILE A 179 11.81 -1.99 8.00
CA ILE A 179 12.48 -1.07 8.93
C ILE A 179 12.94 0.19 8.17
N GLY A 180 13.53 0.03 6.99
CA GLY A 180 13.95 1.14 6.14
C GLY A 180 12.78 2.05 5.74
N ALA A 181 11.66 1.46 5.33
CA ALA A 181 10.44 2.19 4.98
C ALA A 181 9.85 2.91 6.21
N ALA A 182 9.79 2.24 7.36
CA ALA A 182 9.31 2.83 8.61
C ALA A 182 10.19 4.02 9.04
N MET A 183 11.52 3.87 9.02
CA MET A 183 12.44 4.98 9.30
C MET A 183 12.27 6.12 8.29
N GLY A 184 12.04 5.81 7.01
CA GLY A 184 11.73 6.81 5.99
C GLY A 184 10.47 7.61 6.31
N MET A 185 9.39 6.94 6.73
CA MET A 185 8.15 7.60 7.16
C MET A 185 8.32 8.43 8.44
N VAL A 186 9.13 7.96 9.39
CA VAL A 186 9.45 8.74 10.60
C VAL A 186 10.24 9.99 10.23
N ALA A 187 11.23 9.87 9.34
CA ALA A 187 12.04 11.00 8.89
C ALA A 187 11.20 12.07 8.17
N THR A 188 10.29 11.67 7.28
CA THR A 188 9.37 12.63 6.61
C THR A 188 8.41 13.25 7.61
N SER A 189 7.88 12.48 8.56
CA SER A 189 7.00 12.99 9.62
C SER A 189 7.70 14.03 10.49
N LEU A 190 8.94 13.78 10.91
CA LEU A 190 9.74 14.76 11.66
C LEU A 190 10.00 16.02 10.83
N ARG A 191 10.34 15.90 9.54
CA ARG A 191 10.52 17.06 8.65
C ARG A 191 9.25 17.90 8.53
N MET A 192 8.07 17.28 8.52
CA MET A 192 6.78 17.98 8.53
C MET A 192 6.51 18.66 9.88
N ILE A 193 6.76 17.98 11.00
CA ILE A 193 6.57 18.53 12.37
C ILE A 193 7.45 19.75 12.60
N PHE A 194 8.73 19.68 12.23
CA PHE A 194 9.67 20.80 12.33
C PHE A 194 9.48 21.87 11.25
N GLY A 195 8.52 21.69 10.33
CA GLY A 195 8.22 22.68 9.30
C GLY A 195 9.29 22.86 8.23
N ILE A 196 10.20 21.88 8.10
CA ILE A 196 11.21 21.81 7.04
C ILE A 196 10.52 21.47 5.71
N GLU A 197 9.53 20.57 5.76
CA GLU A 197 8.71 20.20 4.61
C GLU A 197 7.32 20.83 4.73
N ARG A 198 6.94 21.67 3.76
CA ARG A 198 5.72 22.50 3.79
C ARG A 198 4.76 22.21 2.63
N SER A 199 5.03 21.17 1.86
CA SER A 199 4.26 20.77 0.66
C SER A 199 2.77 20.55 0.97
N TYR A 200 2.43 20.14 2.19
CA TYR A 200 1.04 19.93 2.62
C TYR A 200 0.26 21.23 2.89
N LEU A 201 0.92 22.38 3.04
CA LEU A 201 0.28 23.68 3.31
C LEU A 201 -0.15 24.41 2.02
N GLY A 202 -0.13 23.75 0.87
CA GLY A 202 -0.53 24.33 -0.42
C GLY A 202 0.47 25.32 -1.00
N GLY A 203 1.75 25.21 -0.64
CA GLY A 203 2.83 26.03 -1.20
C GLY A 203 3.18 25.63 -2.63
N THR A 204 2.83 26.48 -3.59
CA THR A 204 3.62 26.62 -4.81
C THR A 204 4.99 27.15 -4.40
N GLU A 205 6.03 26.32 -4.63
CA GLU A 205 7.45 26.49 -4.28
C GLU A 205 7.90 25.95 -2.90
#